data_AF-A0A357F251-F1
#
_entry.id   AF-A0A357F251-F1
#
_cell.length_a   1.000
_cell.length_b   1.000
_cell.length_c   1.000
_cell.angle_alpha   90.00
_cell.angle_beta   90.00
_cell.angle_gamma   90.00
#
_symmetry.space_group_name_H-M   'P 1'
#
loop_
_entity.id
_entity.type
_entity.pdbx_description
1 polymer ?
#
loop_
_entity_poly.entity_id
_entity_poly.type
_entity_poly.pdbx_seq_one_letter_code
_entity_poly.pdbx_strand_id
1 'polypeptide(L)'
;MKKGIILLAVSVCVISGYSQPASGKRTAAAQNASATIAVVNTLPIRRVILYSNGVAYIERRGFVTGDAEINLAFKQSQVDDVLKSLIVLDLGQGRIGAVSYNSSMPASARTAEIPFSV
;
A
#
# COMPACT_ATOMS: atom_id res chain seq x y z
N MET A 1 -3.04 -44.10 9.79
CA MET A 1 -1.97 -43.32 10.47
C MET A 1 -0.67 -43.46 9.68
N LYS A 2 -0.32 -42.47 8.84
CA LYS A 2 1.02 -42.32 8.25
C LYS A 2 1.34 -40.83 8.21
N LYS A 3 2.21 -40.40 9.13
CA LYS A 3 2.68 -39.02 9.29
C LYS A 3 3.83 -38.81 8.29
N GLY A 4 3.69 -37.85 7.38
CA GLY A 4 4.71 -37.48 6.40
C GLY A 4 5.51 -36.27 6.87
N ILE A 5 6.83 -36.40 6.80
CA ILE A 5 7.86 -35.61 7.47
C ILE A 5 8.10 -34.26 6.76
N ILE A 6 8.19 -33.19 7.55
CA ILE A 6 8.63 -31.86 7.14
C ILE A 6 10.16 -31.89 6.97
N LEU A 7 10.65 -31.51 5.79
CA LEU A 7 12.09 -31.34 5.54
C LEU A 7 12.38 -29.86 5.28
N LEU A 8 12.96 -29.22 6.29
CA LEU A 8 13.49 -27.87 6.28
C LEU A 8 14.93 -27.93 5.78
N ALA A 9 15.17 -27.49 4.54
CA ALA A 9 16.51 -27.36 3.98
C ALA A 9 16.99 -25.91 4.09
N VAL A 10 17.71 -25.60 5.17
CA VAL A 10 18.51 -24.38 5.28
C VAL A 10 19.80 -24.61 4.48
N SER A 11 19.94 -23.95 3.35
CA SER A 11 21.20 -23.90 2.60
C SER A 11 21.85 -22.55 2.83
N VAL A 12 22.86 -22.52 3.71
CA VAL A 12 23.81 -21.41 3.82
C VAL A 12 24.89 -21.66 2.78
N CYS A 13 24.88 -20.86 1.71
CA CYS A 13 25.95 -20.85 0.71
C CYS A 13 26.89 -19.69 1.03
N VAL A 14 28.03 -20.01 1.66
CA VAL A 14 29.16 -19.08 1.76
C VAL A 14 30.04 -19.31 0.53
N ILE A 15 30.12 -18.32 -0.36
CA ILE A 15 31.09 -18.32 -1.46
C ILE A 15 31.91 -17.04 -1.34
N SER A 16 33.05 -17.15 -0.66
CA SER A 16 34.10 -16.13 -0.71
C SER A 16 35.01 -16.41 -1.91
N GLY A 17 35.06 -15.43 -2.82
CA GLY A 17 36.25 -15.05 -3.59
C GLY A 17 36.58 -15.88 -4.83
N TYR A 18 36.36 -15.30 -6.01
CA TYR A 18 37.40 -15.07 -7.01
C TYR A 18 36.98 -13.88 -7.90
N SER A 19 37.84 -12.87 -7.97
CA SER A 19 37.71 -11.70 -8.83
C SER A 19 37.89 -12.09 -10.30
N GLN A 20 37.04 -11.54 -11.18
CA GLN A 20 37.18 -11.69 -12.62
C GLN A 20 36.95 -10.33 -13.31
N PRO A 21 37.99 -9.71 -13.90
CA PRO A 21 37.83 -8.53 -14.72
C PRO A 21 37.67 -8.96 -16.19
N ALA A 22 36.52 -8.71 -16.79
CA ALA A 22 36.39 -8.68 -18.24
C ALA A 22 35.19 -7.82 -18.63
N SER A 23 35.50 -6.71 -19.30
CA SER A 23 34.55 -5.80 -19.93
C SER A 23 33.74 -6.56 -20.99
N GLY A 24 32.51 -6.91 -20.63
CA GLY A 24 31.52 -7.51 -21.51
C GLY A 24 30.27 -6.64 -21.49
N LYS A 25 29.83 -6.21 -22.67
CA LYS A 25 28.63 -5.40 -22.93
C LYS A 25 27.49 -5.79 -22.00
N ARG A 26 27.13 -4.91 -21.06
CA ARG A 26 25.86 -4.99 -20.33
C ARG A 26 24.73 -4.73 -21.33
N THR A 27 24.31 -5.77 -22.04
CA THR A 27 22.93 -5.86 -22.51
C THR A 27 22.07 -5.82 -21.27
N ALA A 28 21.45 -4.65 -21.03
CA ALA A 28 20.46 -4.49 -19.99
C ALA A 28 19.36 -5.53 -20.25
N ALA A 29 19.36 -6.60 -19.45
CA ALA A 29 18.21 -7.46 -19.32
C ALA A 29 17.08 -6.54 -18.85
N ALA A 30 16.16 -6.26 -19.77
CA ALA A 30 14.90 -5.61 -19.48
C ALA A 30 14.29 -6.36 -18.30
N GLN A 31 14.28 -5.72 -17.14
CA GLN A 31 13.44 -6.16 -16.04
C GLN A 31 12.03 -6.12 -16.62
N ASN A 32 11.49 -7.30 -16.93
CA ASN A 32 10.07 -7.50 -17.09
C ASN A 32 9.46 -7.21 -15.72
N ALA A 33 9.33 -5.91 -15.42
CA ALA A 33 8.35 -5.43 -14.48
C ALA A 33 7.02 -5.84 -15.10
N SER A 34 6.57 -7.05 -14.77
CA SER A 34 5.19 -7.44 -14.89
C SER A 34 4.42 -6.37 -14.13
N ALA A 35 3.94 -5.37 -14.88
CA ALA A 35 3.00 -4.41 -14.39
C ALA A 35 1.76 -5.25 -14.04
N THR A 36 1.69 -5.68 -12.78
CA THR A 36 0.46 -6.19 -12.21
C THR A 36 -0.56 -5.11 -12.50
N ILE A 37 -1.48 -5.40 -13.43
CA ILE A 37 -2.61 -4.53 -13.68
C ILE A 37 -3.40 -4.57 -12.39
N ALA A 38 -3.16 -3.59 -11.52
CA ALA A 38 -3.91 -3.40 -10.30
C ALA A 38 -5.35 -3.20 -10.77
N VAL A 39 -6.17 -4.23 -10.60
CA VAL A 39 -7.61 -4.11 -10.79
C VAL A 39 -8.04 -3.09 -9.75
N VAL A 40 -8.29 -1.85 -10.21
CA VAL A 40 -8.70 -0.77 -9.34
C VAL A 40 -10.08 -1.11 -8.84
N ASN A 41 -10.15 -1.71 -7.66
CA ASN A 41 -11.42 -2.01 -7.03
C ASN A 41 -12.00 -0.68 -6.53
N THR A 42 -12.84 -0.07 -7.36
CA THR A 42 -13.41 1.26 -7.10
C THR A 42 -14.82 1.13 -6.55
N LEU A 43 -15.09 1.85 -5.47
CA LEU A 43 -16.45 1.98 -4.94
C LEU A 43 -17.16 3.15 -5.62
N PRO A 44 -18.34 2.93 -6.24
CA PRO A 44 -19.06 4.00 -6.91
C PRO A 44 -19.61 5.01 -5.89
N ILE A 45 -19.63 6.29 -6.29
CA ILE A 45 -20.26 7.36 -5.52
C ILE A 45 -21.78 7.15 -5.55
N ARG A 46 -22.41 7.14 -4.37
CA ARG A 46 -23.87 7.01 -4.22
C ARG A 46 -24.55 8.27 -3.74
N ARG A 47 -23.82 9.15 -3.02
CA ARG A 47 -24.37 10.40 -2.50
C ARG A 47 -23.32 11.48 -2.47
N VAL A 48 -23.73 12.69 -2.83
CA VAL A 48 -22.96 13.91 -2.66
C VAL A 48 -23.89 14.94 -2.03
N ILE A 49 -23.48 15.51 -0.90
CA ILE A 49 -24.19 16.59 -0.22
C ILE A 49 -23.21 17.75 -0.10
N LEU A 50 -23.61 18.93 -0.59
CA LEU A 50 -22.85 20.17 -0.43
C LEU A 50 -23.52 21.03 0.64
N TYR A 51 -22.77 21.36 1.68
CA TYR A 51 -23.23 22.23 2.76
C TYR A 51 -22.89 23.69 2.45
N SER A 52 -23.70 24.63 2.96
CA SER A 52 -23.52 26.07 2.73
C SER A 52 -22.21 26.63 3.31
N ASN A 53 -21.59 25.92 4.25
CA ASN A 53 -20.26 26.25 4.79
C ASN A 53 -19.11 25.80 3.87
N GLY A 54 -19.40 25.28 2.68
CA GLY A 54 -18.40 24.86 1.70
C GLY A 54 -17.84 23.45 1.90
N VAL A 55 -18.36 22.68 2.86
CA VAL A 55 -17.95 21.28 3.07
C VAL A 55 -18.81 20.35 2.20
N ALA A 56 -18.18 19.32 1.61
CA ALA A 56 -18.88 18.28 0.88
C ALA A 56 -18.83 16.95 1.64
N TYR A 57 -19.97 16.27 1.73
CA TYR A 57 -20.05 14.86 2.14
C TYR A 57 -20.20 13.99 0.91
N ILE A 58 -19.29 13.02 0.75
CA ILE A 58 -19.25 12.10 -0.39
C ILE A 58 -19.36 10.67 0.14
N GLU A 59 -20.44 9.98 -0.19
CA GLU A 59 -20.61 8.56 0.10
C GLU A 59 -20.19 7.72 -1.11
N ARG A 60 -19.23 6.82 -0.91
CA ARG A 60 -18.93 5.73 -1.85
C ARG A 60 -19.40 4.41 -1.23
N ARG A 61 -20.19 3.64 -1.98
CA ARG A 61 -20.78 2.39 -1.49
C ARG A 61 -20.87 1.35 -2.60
N GLY A 62 -20.41 0.15 -2.31
CA GLY A 62 -20.43 -0.99 -3.20
C GLY A 62 -20.08 -2.27 -2.46
N PHE A 63 -20.04 -3.38 -3.18
CA PHE A 63 -19.62 -4.67 -2.64
C PHE A 63 -18.13 -4.87 -2.89
N VAL A 64 -17.45 -5.44 -1.91
CA VAL A 64 -16.04 -5.84 -2.00
C VAL A 64 -15.98 -7.34 -1.78
N THR A 65 -15.27 -8.05 -2.66
CA THR A 65 -15.15 -9.52 -2.62
C THR A 65 -13.70 -9.91 -2.42
N GLY A 66 -13.45 -10.82 -1.48
CA GLY A 66 -12.10 -11.25 -1.12
C GLY A 66 -11.27 -10.13 -0.49
N ASP A 67 -9.95 -10.28 -0.54
CA ASP A 67 -9.01 -9.26 -0.10
C ASP A 67 -8.82 -8.24 -1.22
N ALA A 68 -9.22 -7.00 -0.96
CA ALA A 68 -9.13 -5.93 -1.96
C ALA A 68 -8.71 -4.62 -1.32
N GLU A 69 -7.89 -3.88 -2.08
CA GLU A 69 -7.46 -2.54 -1.73
C GLU A 69 -8.29 -1.52 -2.51
N ILE A 70 -8.86 -0.54 -1.79
CA ILE A 70 -9.64 0.54 -2.39
C ILE A 70 -8.79 1.80 -2.42
N ASN A 71 -8.39 2.20 -3.61
CA ASN A 71 -7.59 3.41 -3.80
C ASN A 71 -8.49 4.65 -3.92
N LEU A 72 -8.27 5.63 -3.05
CA LEU A 72 -8.93 6.93 -3.07
C LEU A 72 -7.89 8.02 -3.38
N ALA A 73 -8.10 8.75 -4.47
CA ALA A 73 -7.18 9.81 -4.89
C ALA A 73 -7.65 11.18 -4.36
N PHE A 74 -6.73 11.90 -3.73
CA PHE A 74 -6.93 13.26 -3.22
C PHE A 74 -5.74 14.15 -3.59
N LYS A 75 -5.94 15.47 -3.57
CA LYS A 75 -4.81 16.40 -3.65
C LYS A 75 -4.00 16.29 -2.35
N GLN A 76 -2.67 16.43 -2.44
CA GLN A 76 -1.79 16.34 -1.27
C GLN A 76 -2.21 17.30 -0.15
N SER A 77 -2.62 18.51 -0.50
CA SER A 77 -3.07 19.54 0.45
C SER A 77 -4.38 19.19 1.18
N GLN A 78 -5.11 18.16 0.76
CA GLN A 78 -6.39 17.75 1.33
C GLN A 78 -6.28 16.48 2.18
N VAL A 79 -5.12 15.80 2.16
CA VAL A 79 -4.96 14.50 2.83
C VAL A 79 -5.22 14.61 4.34
N ASP A 80 -4.75 15.67 4.97
CA ASP A 80 -4.94 15.89 6.41
C ASP A 80 -6.43 16.01 6.78
N ASP A 81 -7.19 16.81 6.03
CA ASP A 81 -8.63 16.96 6.22
C ASP A 81 -9.39 15.65 5.96
N VAL A 82 -8.98 14.91 4.93
CA VAL A 82 -9.55 13.59 4.62
C VAL A 82 -9.31 12.63 5.77
N LEU A 83 -8.08 12.51 6.28
CA LEU A 83 -7.78 11.59 7.38
C LEU A 83 -8.56 11.93 8.66
N LYS A 84 -8.81 13.22 8.92
CA LYS A 84 -9.61 13.69 10.07
C LYS A 84 -11.11 13.41 9.94
N SER A 85 -11.61 13.26 8.71
CA SER A 85 -13.04 13.15 8.42
C SER A 85 -13.47 11.83 7.78
N LEU A 86 -12.53 10.99 7.37
CA LEU A 86 -12.80 9.72 6.70
C LEU A 86 -13.48 8.73 7.65
N ILE A 87 -14.60 8.19 7.19
CA ILE A 87 -15.33 7.13 7.87
C ILE A 87 -15.38 5.94 6.92
N VAL A 88 -14.90 4.79 7.40
CA VAL A 88 -14.98 3.51 6.68
C VAL A 88 -15.85 2.58 7.50
N LEU A 89 -16.88 2.03 6.86
CA LEU A 89 -17.82 1.11 7.49
C LEU A 89 -17.90 -0.16 6.67
N ASP A 90 -17.84 -1.29 7.35
CA ASP A 90 -18.30 -2.55 6.81
C ASP A 90 -19.74 -2.78 7.30
N LEU A 91 -20.65 -2.95 6.36
CA LEU A 91 -22.07 -3.21 6.63
C LEU A 91 -22.39 -4.71 6.56
N GLY A 92 -21.37 -5.56 6.32
CA GLY A 92 -21.48 -7.01 6.23
C GLY A 92 -20.79 -7.73 7.38
N GLN A 93 -20.05 -8.79 7.05
CA GLN A 93 -19.28 -9.64 7.98
C GLN A 93 -17.77 -9.65 7.61
N GLY A 94 -17.32 -8.65 6.86
CA GLY A 94 -15.93 -8.46 6.50
C GLY A 94 -15.12 -7.83 7.64
N ARG A 95 -13.88 -7.44 7.31
CA ARG A 95 -12.99 -6.72 8.22
C ARG A 95 -12.30 -5.58 7.47
N ILE A 96 -12.22 -4.43 8.13
CA ILE A 96 -11.49 -3.28 7.62
C ILE A 96 -10.02 -3.43 8.04
N GLY A 97 -9.12 -3.36 7.07
CA GLY A 97 -7.67 -3.37 7.28
C GLY A 97 -7.11 -1.98 7.61
N ALA A 98 -5.82 -1.80 7.35
CA ALA A 98 -5.16 -0.51 7.53
C ALA A 98 -5.55 0.48 6.43
N VAL A 99 -5.58 1.77 6.79
CA VAL A 99 -5.63 2.88 5.83
C VAL A 99 -4.21 3.40 5.66
N SER A 100 -3.67 3.30 4.45
CA SER A 100 -2.36 3.81 4.08
C SER A 100 -2.50 5.06 3.23
N TYR A 101 -1.52 5.97 3.34
CA TYR A 101 -1.44 7.16 2.50
C TYR A 101 0.02 7.54 2.26
N ASN A 102 0.29 8.21 1.15
CA ASN A 102 1.62 8.70 0.83
C ASN A 102 1.88 10.04 1.53
N SER A 103 2.89 10.08 2.40
CA SER A 103 3.39 11.32 3.01
C SER A 103 4.23 12.12 2.02
N SER A 104 4.05 13.44 1.99
CA SER A 104 4.96 14.35 1.31
C SER A 104 6.14 14.82 2.19
N MET A 105 6.08 14.64 3.51
CA MET A 105 7.18 15.02 4.41
C MET A 105 8.28 13.95 4.40
N PRO A 106 9.57 14.35 4.32
CA PRO A 106 10.70 13.46 4.53
C PRO A 106 10.64 12.79 5.91
N ALA A 107 11.11 11.55 6.01
CA ALA A 107 11.11 10.80 7.27
C ALA A 107 11.85 11.54 8.40
N SER A 108 12.98 12.20 8.08
CA SER A 108 13.75 12.99 9.04
C SER A 108 12.94 14.14 9.66
N ALA A 109 12.11 14.82 8.87
CA ALA A 109 11.25 15.89 9.34
C ALA A 109 10.15 15.37 10.27
N ARG A 110 9.60 14.18 10.00
CA ARG A 110 8.58 13.56 10.86
C ARG A 110 9.14 13.11 12.20
N THR A 111 10.32 12.49 12.21
CA THR A 111 10.94 12.03 13.46
C THR A 111 11.31 13.21 14.35
N ALA A 112 11.64 14.37 13.79
CA ALA A 112 11.98 15.58 14.56
C ALA A 112 10.78 16.19 15.33
N GLU A 113 9.54 15.95 14.91
CA GLU A 113 8.32 16.44 15.58
C GLU A 113 7.93 15.59 16.79
N ILE A 114 8.53 14.41 16.93
CA ILE A 114 8.23 13.49 18.01
C ILE A 114 8.93 13.99 19.30
N PRO A 115 8.21 14.26 20.40
CA PRO A 115 8.75 14.89 21.60
C PRO A 115 9.55 13.92 22.48
N PHE A 116 10.25 12.95 21.88
CA PHE A 116 11.21 12.10 22.57
C PHE A 116 12.46 11.95 21.71
N SER A 117 13.62 12.09 22.33
CA SER A 117 14.90 11.81 21.70
C SER A 117 15.16 10.30 21.74
N VAL A 118 15.44 9.71 20.58
CA VAL A 118 16.03 8.37 20.42
C VAL A 118 17.54 8.45 20.33
#